data_AF-A0A538G1F4-F1
#
_entry.id   AF-A0A538G1F4-F1
#
_cell.length_a   1.000
_cell.length_b   1.000
_cell.length_c   1.000
_cell.angle_alpha   90.00
_cell.angle_beta   90.00
_cell.angle_gamma   90.00
#
_symmetry.space_group_name_H-M   'P 1'
#
loop_
_entity.id
_entity.type
_entity.pdbx_description
1 polymer ?
#
loop_
_entity_poly.entity_id
_entity_poly.type
_entity_poly.pdbx_seq_one_letter_code
_entity_poly.pdbx_strand_id
1 'polypeptide(L)'
;MILALYERPDGVETADGNRAVYDLERAEAHFGAARIGSHALVWELGEQPGPGAALAAPVELDARTEWLMRCDRVDFPPGGIAYRHTHPGPGIRYLLHGSIRIESGGESKLYGPLEPWFESGPDPVLALASDTDETAFVRVMLLPREWAGKRTIRYVDSADEAKPKRQQATVFFDQPIDL
;
A
#
# COMPACT_ATOMS: atom_id res chain seq x y z
N MET A 1 -10.17 12.57 6.41
CA MET A 1 -10.41 12.21 4.99
C MET A 1 -10.59 10.70 4.90
N ILE A 2 -10.97 10.17 3.73
CA ILE A 2 -11.10 8.74 3.45
C ILE A 2 -10.15 8.36 2.33
N LEU A 3 -9.31 7.35 2.56
CA LEU A 3 -8.57 6.66 1.51
C LEU A 3 -9.38 5.44 1.08
N ALA A 4 -9.75 5.35 -0.18
CA ALA A 4 -10.54 4.25 -0.72
C ALA A 4 -9.80 3.56 -1.86
N LEU A 5 -9.96 2.23 -1.95
CA LEU A 5 -9.45 1.39 -3.03
C LEU A 5 -10.62 0.82 -3.83
N TYR A 6 -10.45 0.84 -5.14
CA TYR A 6 -11.41 0.37 -6.12
C TYR A 6 -10.77 -0.60 -7.11
N GLU A 7 -11.47 -1.69 -7.41
CA GLU A 7 -11.14 -2.59 -8.50
C GLU A 7 -11.87 -2.18 -9.78
N ARG A 8 -11.17 -2.23 -10.91
CA ARG A 8 -11.66 -1.85 -12.24
C ARG A 8 -11.28 -2.95 -13.23
N PRO A 9 -11.99 -4.09 -13.22
CA PRO A 9 -11.64 -5.26 -14.03
C PRO A 9 -11.64 -4.98 -15.53
N ASP A 10 -12.50 -4.07 -16.00
CA ASP A 10 -12.66 -3.74 -17.42
C ASP A 10 -11.91 -2.46 -17.85
N GLY A 11 -10.97 -1.99 -17.03
CA GLY A 11 -10.27 -0.73 -17.25
C GLY A 11 -10.91 0.48 -16.59
N VAL A 12 -10.18 1.60 -16.67
CA VAL A 12 -10.56 2.87 -16.04
C VAL A 12 -9.98 4.06 -16.79
N GLU A 13 -10.76 5.13 -16.84
CA GLU A 13 -10.27 6.48 -17.13
C GLU A 13 -10.49 7.33 -15.89
N THR A 14 -9.42 7.96 -15.41
CA THR A 14 -9.41 8.81 -14.21
C THR A 14 -9.08 10.24 -14.61
N ALA A 15 -9.66 11.19 -13.89
CA ALA A 15 -9.27 12.59 -13.96
C ALA A 15 -8.19 12.90 -12.92
N ASP A 16 -7.60 14.10 -13.01
CA ASP A 16 -6.66 14.62 -12.02
C ASP A 16 -7.24 14.61 -10.60
N GLY A 17 -6.33 14.62 -9.62
CA GLY A 17 -6.63 14.58 -8.20
C GLY A 17 -5.71 13.60 -7.46
N ASN A 18 -5.97 13.43 -6.16
CA ASN A 18 -5.22 12.52 -5.29
C ASN A 18 -5.61 11.06 -5.57
N ARG A 19 -5.19 10.56 -6.73
CA ARG A 19 -5.45 9.21 -7.20
C ARG A 19 -4.17 8.51 -7.58
N ALA A 20 -4.07 7.25 -7.19
CA ALA A 20 -3.06 6.32 -7.69
C ALA A 20 -3.76 5.24 -8.49
N VAL A 21 -3.33 5.02 -9.74
CA VAL A 21 -3.89 4.01 -10.64
C VAL A 21 -2.79 2.99 -10.94
N TYR A 22 -3.06 1.72 -10.70
CA TYR A 22 -2.12 0.62 -10.96
C TYR A 22 -2.70 -0.34 -11.99
N ASP A 23 -1.98 -0.57 -13.08
CA ASP A 23 -2.30 -1.56 -14.13
C ASP A 23 -1.76 -2.93 -13.71
N LEU A 24 -2.66 -3.89 -13.48
CA LEU A 24 -2.29 -5.22 -12.99
C LEU A 24 -1.55 -6.03 -14.04
N GLU A 25 -1.86 -5.83 -15.31
CA GLU A 25 -1.28 -6.61 -16.41
C GLU A 25 0.13 -6.12 -16.73
N ARG A 26 0.35 -4.79 -16.68
CA ARG A 26 1.64 -4.19 -17.01
C ARG A 26 2.56 -3.98 -15.81
N ALA A 27 2.03 -4.07 -14.60
CA ALA A 27 2.72 -3.69 -13.36
C ALA A 27 3.27 -2.25 -13.43
N GLU A 28 2.45 -1.33 -13.91
CA GLU A 28 2.75 0.11 -14.03
C GLU A 28 1.81 0.91 -13.11
N ALA A 29 2.28 2.05 -12.60
CA ALA A 29 1.47 2.94 -11.78
C ALA A 29 1.50 4.38 -12.29
N HIS A 30 0.37 5.06 -12.16
CA HIS A 30 0.16 6.44 -12.55
C HIS A 30 -0.47 7.23 -11.40
N PHE A 31 -0.24 8.54 -11.38
CA PHE A 31 -0.86 9.46 -10.43
C PHE A 31 -1.77 10.44 -11.16
N GLY A 32 -2.92 10.75 -10.58
CA GLY A 32 -3.90 11.67 -11.17
C GLY A 32 -4.58 11.07 -12.40
N ALA A 33 -4.62 11.82 -13.51
CA ALA A 33 -5.27 11.36 -14.74
C ALA A 33 -4.50 10.20 -15.41
N ALA A 34 -5.22 9.11 -15.67
CA ALA A 34 -4.72 7.93 -16.35
C ALA A 34 -5.84 7.19 -17.10
N ARG A 35 -5.47 6.50 -18.18
CA ARG A 35 -6.37 5.64 -18.96
C ARG A 35 -5.77 4.26 -19.10
N ILE A 36 -6.36 3.28 -18.42
CA ILE A 36 -5.97 1.88 -18.44
C ILE A 36 -7.10 1.08 -19.09
N GLY A 37 -6.77 0.25 -20.09
CA GLY A 37 -7.75 -0.58 -20.81
C GLY A 37 -7.88 -2.01 -20.27
N SER A 38 -7.08 -2.36 -19.27
CA SER A 38 -6.95 -3.66 -18.59
C SER A 38 -7.40 -3.57 -17.14
N HIS A 39 -7.36 -4.68 -16.41
CA HIS A 39 -7.68 -4.68 -14.98
C HIS A 39 -6.79 -3.69 -14.21
N ALA A 40 -7.42 -2.70 -13.58
CA ALA A 40 -6.72 -1.67 -12.80
C ALA A 40 -7.22 -1.60 -11.35
N LEU A 41 -6.33 -1.14 -10.46
CA LEU A 41 -6.66 -0.71 -9.11
C LEU A 41 -6.58 0.82 -9.04
N VAL A 42 -7.52 1.43 -8.32
CA VAL A 42 -7.53 2.88 -8.09
C VAL A 42 -7.62 3.15 -6.60
N TRP A 43 -6.61 3.82 -6.04
CA TRP A 43 -6.71 4.46 -4.75
C TRP A 43 -7.11 5.91 -4.93
N GLU A 44 -8.05 6.38 -4.13
CA GLU A 44 -8.51 7.76 -4.13
C GLU A 44 -8.58 8.29 -2.70
N LEU A 45 -8.01 9.48 -2.48
CA LEU A 45 -8.14 10.24 -1.24
C LEU A 45 -9.17 11.34 -1.43
N GLY A 46 -10.23 11.34 -0.61
CA GLY A 46 -11.29 12.35 -0.67
C GLY A 46 -12.05 12.49 0.65
N GLU A 47 -13.14 13.25 0.65
CA GLU A 47 -13.97 13.43 1.84
C GLU A 47 -14.87 12.22 2.13
N GLN A 48 -15.34 11.53 1.08
CA GLN A 48 -16.22 10.38 1.15
C GLN A 48 -15.79 9.35 0.10
N PRO A 49 -15.95 8.04 0.36
CA PRO A 49 -15.74 7.05 -0.67
C PRO A 49 -16.87 7.12 -1.69
N GLY A 50 -16.53 7.11 -2.98
CA GLY A 50 -17.48 6.74 -4.03
C GLY A 50 -17.99 5.31 -3.87
N PRO A 51 -19.12 4.95 -4.51
CA PRO A 51 -19.72 3.63 -4.41
C PRO A 51 -18.79 2.53 -4.96
N GLY A 52 -18.91 1.32 -4.41
CA GLY A 52 -18.17 0.15 -4.90
C GLY A 52 -16.69 0.12 -4.51
N ALA A 53 -16.30 0.77 -3.41
CA ALA A 53 -14.97 0.60 -2.85
C ALA A 53 -14.79 -0.83 -2.36
N ALA A 54 -13.69 -1.47 -2.77
CA ALA A 54 -13.28 -2.77 -2.24
C ALA A 54 -12.83 -2.64 -0.78
N LEU A 55 -12.21 -1.50 -0.45
CA LEU A 55 -11.90 -1.10 0.93
C LEU A 55 -11.90 0.42 1.02
N ALA A 56 -12.43 0.96 2.11
CA ALA A 56 -12.32 2.38 2.44
C ALA A 56 -11.97 2.53 3.92
N ALA A 57 -11.00 3.39 4.22
CA ALA A 57 -10.52 3.62 5.57
C ALA A 57 -10.42 5.12 5.87
N PRO A 58 -10.88 5.57 7.05
CA PRO A 58 -10.60 6.92 7.50
C PRO A 58 -9.11 7.11 7.74
N VAL A 59 -8.61 8.28 7.34
CA VAL A 59 -7.24 8.71 7.58
C VAL A 59 -7.24 10.09 8.24
N GLU A 60 -6.40 10.21 9.26
CA GLU A 60 -6.14 11.44 10.00
C GLU A 60 -4.83 12.04 9.51
N LEU A 61 -4.91 13.15 8.78
CA LEU A 61 -3.77 13.85 8.20
C LEU A 61 -3.71 15.26 8.80
N ASP A 62 -2.59 15.62 9.44
CA ASP A 62 -2.39 16.99 9.94
C ASP A 62 -2.28 17.95 8.75
N ALA A 63 -3.18 18.93 8.69
CA ALA A 63 -3.23 19.96 7.64
C ALA A 63 -1.99 20.87 7.60
N ARG A 64 -1.15 20.87 8.65
CA ARG A 64 0.13 21.60 8.69
C ARG A 64 1.30 20.81 8.12
N THR A 65 1.11 19.51 7.87
CA THR A 65 2.12 18.65 7.26
C THR A 65 1.92 18.68 5.75
N GLU A 66 3.01 18.85 5.00
CA GLU A 66 2.97 18.57 3.56
C GLU A 66 2.96 17.06 3.36
N TRP A 67 2.04 16.55 2.54
CA TRP A 67 1.87 15.11 2.32
C TRP A 67 2.25 14.72 0.89
N LEU A 68 2.55 13.43 0.72
CA LEU A 68 2.67 12.77 -0.57
C LEU A 68 1.90 11.46 -0.57
N MET A 69 1.50 11.03 -1.76
CA MET A 69 1.01 9.70 -2.05
C MET A 69 2.14 8.89 -2.69
N ARG A 70 2.49 7.76 -2.07
CA ARG A 70 3.43 6.78 -2.61
C ARG A 70 2.67 5.58 -3.13
N CYS A 71 2.95 5.15 -4.36
CA CYS A 71 2.58 3.83 -4.86
C CYS A 71 3.85 2.97 -4.97
N ASP A 72 3.86 1.83 -4.31
CA ASP A 72 4.93 0.84 -4.40
C ASP A 72 4.39 -0.60 -4.39
N ARG A 73 5.16 -1.50 -5.00
CA ARG A 73 4.95 -2.95 -4.94
C ARG A 73 6.01 -3.56 -4.03
N VAL A 74 5.62 -4.56 -3.25
CA VAL A 74 6.53 -5.34 -2.41
C VAL A 74 6.41 -6.81 -2.77
N ASP A 75 7.55 -7.41 -3.12
CA ASP A 75 7.69 -8.80 -3.49
C ASP A 75 8.42 -9.58 -2.39
N PHE A 76 7.93 -10.77 -2.08
CA PHE A 76 8.51 -11.69 -1.11
C PHE A 76 8.82 -13.02 -1.80
N PRO A 77 10.05 -13.57 -1.63
CA PRO A 77 10.27 -14.97 -1.92
C PRO A 77 9.51 -15.85 -0.91
N PRO A 78 9.36 -17.16 -1.18
CA PRO A 78 8.79 -18.09 -0.22
C PRO A 78 9.50 -18.03 1.15
N GLY A 79 8.72 -18.02 2.22
CA GLY A 79 9.14 -17.85 3.62
C GLY A 79 9.65 -16.43 3.94
N GLY A 80 9.36 -15.45 3.09
CA GLY A 80 9.75 -14.06 3.30
C GLY A 80 9.08 -13.44 4.52
N ILE A 81 9.85 -12.67 5.30
CA ILE A 81 9.38 -12.01 6.51
C ILE A 81 9.71 -10.52 6.44
N ALA A 82 8.70 -9.67 6.63
CA ALA A 82 8.91 -8.28 7.01
C ALA A 82 8.75 -8.19 8.53
N TYR A 83 9.89 -8.24 9.24
CA TYR A 83 9.96 -8.22 10.71
C TYR A 83 9.23 -7.03 11.31
N ARG A 84 8.90 -7.12 12.60
CA ARG A 84 8.00 -6.18 13.26
C ARG A 84 8.47 -4.73 13.11
N HIS A 85 7.66 -3.90 12.47
CA HIS A 85 8.02 -2.54 12.10
C HIS A 85 6.82 -1.61 12.10
N THR A 86 7.09 -0.30 12.06
CA THR A 86 6.09 0.74 11.86
C THR A 86 6.35 1.50 10.56
N HIS A 87 5.34 2.24 10.14
CA HIS A 87 5.37 3.14 9.00
C HIS A 87 5.08 4.59 9.41
N PRO A 88 5.62 5.59 8.68
CA PRO A 88 5.40 7.00 8.98
C PRO A 88 4.02 7.53 8.59
N GLY A 89 3.18 6.72 7.95
CA GLY A 89 1.82 7.11 7.61
C GLY A 89 0.94 5.94 7.15
N PRO A 90 -0.37 6.16 7.04
CA PRO A 90 -1.37 5.14 6.75
C PRO A 90 -1.33 4.70 5.29
N GLY A 91 -2.00 3.59 4.98
CA GLY A 91 -2.26 3.23 3.59
C GLY A 91 -3.07 1.96 3.41
N ILE A 92 -3.49 1.71 2.17
CA ILE A 92 -4.16 0.47 1.77
C ILE A 92 -3.22 -0.37 0.92
N ARG A 93 -3.19 -1.67 1.20
CA ARG A 93 -2.46 -2.69 0.46
C ARG A 93 -3.47 -3.59 -0.26
N TYR A 94 -3.05 -4.22 -1.35
CA TYR A 94 -3.83 -5.18 -2.12
C TYR A 94 -2.93 -6.33 -2.55
N LEU A 95 -3.28 -7.56 -2.14
CA LEU A 95 -2.49 -8.73 -2.48
C LEU A 95 -2.68 -9.11 -3.94
N LEU A 96 -1.60 -9.23 -4.70
CA LEU A 96 -1.63 -9.61 -6.11
C LEU A 96 -1.69 -11.13 -6.27
N HIS A 97 -0.82 -11.84 -5.55
CA HIS A 97 -0.73 -13.30 -5.55
C HIS A 97 -0.02 -13.81 -4.28
N GLY A 98 -0.05 -15.12 -4.08
CA GLY A 98 0.49 -15.78 -2.89
C GLY A 98 -0.45 -15.67 -1.69
N SER A 99 0.12 -15.65 -0.49
CA SER A 99 -0.62 -15.39 0.75
C SER A 99 0.27 -14.64 1.74
N ILE A 100 -0.35 -13.86 2.62
CA ILE A 100 0.40 -13.11 3.63
C ILE A 100 -0.37 -13.08 4.95
N ARG A 101 0.28 -13.49 6.04
CA ARG A 101 -0.25 -13.31 7.39
C ARG A 101 0.27 -11.99 7.94
N ILE A 102 -0.66 -11.15 8.38
CA ILE A 102 -0.38 -9.86 9.01
C ILE A 102 -0.72 -9.97 10.49
N GLU A 103 0.24 -9.65 11.34
CA GLU A 103 0.03 -9.49 12.79
C GLU A 103 0.17 -8.02 13.16
N SER A 104 -0.88 -7.44 13.74
CA SER A 104 -0.90 -6.06 14.21
C SER A 104 -1.96 -5.89 15.31
N GLY A 105 -1.72 -5.00 16.28
CA GLY A 105 -2.72 -4.71 17.33
C GLY A 105 -3.13 -5.89 18.20
N GLY A 106 -2.35 -6.98 18.23
CA GLY A 106 -2.72 -8.23 18.92
C GLY A 106 -3.61 -9.17 18.10
N GLU A 107 -3.98 -8.77 16.88
CA GLU A 107 -4.71 -9.60 15.93
C GLU A 107 -3.75 -10.22 14.90
N SER A 108 -4.18 -11.34 14.33
CA SER A 108 -3.48 -12.04 13.25
C SER A 108 -4.49 -12.43 12.17
N LYS A 109 -4.27 -11.97 10.94
CA LYS A 109 -5.13 -12.29 9.79
C LYS A 109 -4.31 -12.79 8.61
N LEU A 110 -4.78 -13.86 7.98
CA LEU A 110 -4.24 -14.37 6.71
C LEU A 110 -5.02 -13.72 5.56
N TYR A 111 -4.32 -13.17 4.60
CA TYR A 111 -4.87 -12.62 3.36
C TYR A 111 -4.52 -13.49 2.17
N GLY A 112 -5.51 -13.68 1.30
CA GLY A 112 -5.39 -14.38 0.02
C GLY A 112 -5.27 -13.42 -1.18
N PRO A 113 -5.05 -13.96 -2.39
CA PRO A 113 -4.97 -13.16 -3.60
C PRO A 113 -6.19 -12.28 -3.79
N LEU A 114 -5.97 -11.06 -4.27
CA LEU A 114 -6.98 -10.03 -4.53
C LEU A 114 -7.67 -9.47 -3.28
N GLU A 115 -7.16 -9.78 -2.08
CA GLU A 115 -7.71 -9.21 -0.84
C GLU A 115 -6.98 -7.92 -0.42
N PRO A 116 -7.73 -6.84 -0.13
CA PRO A 116 -7.17 -5.61 0.41
C PRO A 116 -7.08 -5.60 1.94
N TRP A 117 -6.16 -4.80 2.46
CA TRP A 117 -6.14 -4.43 3.88
C TRP A 117 -5.59 -3.04 4.14
N PHE A 118 -5.95 -2.50 5.30
CA PHE A 118 -5.49 -1.19 5.76
C PHE A 118 -4.48 -1.35 6.88
N GLU A 119 -3.48 -0.49 6.90
CA GLU A 119 -2.59 -0.29 8.04
C GLU A 119 -2.55 1.21 8.37
N SER A 120 -2.74 1.53 9.65
CA SER A 120 -2.76 2.91 10.17
C SER A 120 -1.41 3.60 10.04
N GLY A 121 -0.32 2.83 10.07
CA GLY A 121 1.07 3.28 9.97
C GLY A 121 1.81 3.23 11.31
N PRO A 122 1.40 3.98 12.34
CA PRO A 122 2.05 3.97 13.65
C PRO A 122 1.97 2.62 14.39
N ASP A 123 0.93 1.83 14.15
CA ASP A 123 0.76 0.53 14.80
C ASP A 123 1.79 -0.48 14.25
N PRO A 124 2.56 -1.17 15.12
CA PRO A 124 3.52 -2.17 14.68
C PRO A 124 2.88 -3.32 13.91
N VAL A 125 3.48 -3.66 12.78
CA VAL A 125 3.06 -4.76 11.91
C VAL A 125 4.19 -5.77 11.70
N LEU A 126 3.87 -7.06 11.75
CA LEU A 126 4.70 -8.15 11.26
C LEU A 126 4.00 -8.78 10.06
N ALA A 127 4.73 -9.01 8.96
CA ALA A 127 4.19 -9.68 7.78
C ALA A 127 4.97 -10.96 7.48
N LEU A 128 4.24 -12.06 7.34
CA LEU A 128 4.77 -13.39 7.05
C LEU A 128 4.19 -13.85 5.71
N ALA A 129 5.01 -13.90 4.66
CA ALA A 129 4.60 -14.39 3.35
C ALA A 129 4.42 -15.92 3.35
N SER A 130 3.81 -16.45 2.28
CA SER A 130 3.68 -17.91 2.06
C SER A 130 5.03 -18.61 2.19
N ASP A 131 5.07 -19.77 2.86
CA ASP A 131 6.28 -20.60 2.97
C ASP A 131 6.64 -21.28 1.64
N THR A 132 5.68 -21.41 0.73
CA THR A 132 5.81 -22.19 -0.52
C THR A 132 5.80 -21.33 -1.78
N ASP A 133 5.12 -20.18 -1.75
CA ASP A 133 4.82 -19.40 -2.95
C ASP A 133 5.40 -18.00 -2.87
N GLU A 134 5.79 -17.45 -4.02
CA GLU A 134 6.09 -16.03 -4.12
C GLU A 134 4.82 -15.22 -3.82
N THR A 135 5.00 -14.16 -3.03
CA THR A 135 3.91 -13.31 -2.57
C THR A 135 4.21 -11.87 -2.95
N ALA A 136 3.26 -11.19 -3.58
CA ALA A 136 3.41 -9.78 -3.90
C ALA A 136 2.15 -9.02 -3.55
N PHE A 137 2.32 -7.81 -3.04
CA PHE A 137 1.24 -6.84 -2.92
C PHE A 137 1.66 -5.50 -3.50
N VAL A 138 0.68 -4.75 -3.97
CA VAL A 138 0.81 -3.32 -4.28
C VAL A 138 0.16 -2.53 -3.15
N ARG A 139 0.66 -1.34 -2.86
CA ARG A 139 0.07 -0.48 -1.84
C ARG A 139 0.17 0.98 -2.21
N VAL A 140 -0.71 1.74 -1.59
CA VAL A 140 -0.64 3.20 -1.58
C VAL A 140 -0.59 3.70 -0.15
N MET A 141 0.43 4.51 0.13
CA MET A 141 0.66 5.14 1.42
C MET A 141 0.55 6.65 1.33
N LEU A 142 0.00 7.27 2.38
CA LEU A 142 -0.01 8.71 2.59
C LEU A 142 1.11 9.02 3.58
N LEU A 143 2.12 9.76 3.13
CA LEU A 143 3.36 9.97 3.88
C LEU A 143 3.64 11.46 4.06
N PRO A 144 4.24 11.89 5.19
CA PRO A 144 4.82 13.21 5.25
C PRO A 144 5.86 13.38 4.14
N ARG A 145 5.85 14.52 3.46
CA ARG A 145 6.64 14.75 2.23
C ARG A 145 8.14 14.55 2.43
N GLU A 146 8.63 14.75 3.65
CA GLU A 146 10.02 14.47 4.02
C GLU A 146 10.44 12.99 3.81
N TRP A 147 9.49 12.06 3.62
CA TRP A 147 9.77 10.64 3.33
C TRP A 147 9.91 10.32 1.83
N ALA A 148 9.83 11.32 0.95
CA ALA A 148 10.08 11.14 -0.47
C ALA A 148 11.44 10.47 -0.72
N GLY A 149 11.45 9.40 -1.53
CA GLY A 149 12.62 8.56 -1.84
C GLY A 149 13.22 7.76 -0.67
N LYS A 150 12.68 7.87 0.56
CA LYS A 150 13.21 7.19 1.75
C LYS A 150 12.52 5.86 2.00
N ARG A 151 13.21 4.92 2.65
CA ARG A 151 12.59 3.69 3.18
C ARG A 151 11.59 4.06 4.27
N THR A 152 10.39 3.49 4.23
CA THR A 152 9.29 3.80 5.15
C THR A 152 9.14 2.80 6.30
N ILE A 153 10.16 1.97 6.53
CA ILE A 153 10.15 0.93 7.58
C ILE A 153 11.03 1.40 8.73
N ARG A 154 10.48 1.42 9.94
CA ARG A 154 11.24 1.53 11.19
C ARG A 154 11.01 0.28 12.04
N TYR A 155 12.06 -0.48 12.32
CA TYR A 155 11.94 -1.70 13.13
C TYR A 155 11.69 -1.35 14.60
N VAL A 156 10.86 -2.17 15.26
CA VAL A 156 10.59 -2.00 16.69
C VAL A 156 11.73 -2.55 17.53
N ASP A 157 12.22 -3.74 17.17
CA ASP A 157 13.44 -4.30 17.76
C ASP A 157 14.64 -3.95 16.86
N SER A 158 15.63 -3.27 17.44
CA SER A 158 16.89 -2.96 16.76
C SER A 158 17.63 -4.21 16.26
N ALA A 159 17.43 -5.38 16.89
CA ALA A 159 18.03 -6.63 16.43
C ALA A 159 17.50 -7.08 15.06
N ASP A 160 16.27 -6.68 14.68
CA ASP A 160 15.70 -6.97 13.37
C ASP A 160 16.42 -6.19 12.25
N GLU A 161 17.11 -5.09 12.58
CA GLU A 161 17.95 -4.35 11.63
C GLU A 161 19.15 -5.14 11.15
N ALA A 162 19.58 -6.18 11.84
CA ALA A 162 20.67 -7.05 11.39
C ALA A 162 20.18 -8.27 10.58
N LYS A 163 18.89 -8.64 10.69
CA LYS A 163 18.35 -9.85 10.03
C LYS A 163 18.32 -9.71 8.50
N PRO A 164 18.31 -10.79 7.72
CA PRO A 164 18.18 -10.68 6.27
C PRO A 164 16.83 -10.08 5.85
N LYS A 165 16.83 -9.07 4.98
CA LYS A 165 15.62 -8.48 4.38
C LYS A 165 15.53 -9.04 2.98
N ARG A 166 14.62 -10.00 2.79
CA ARG A 166 14.47 -10.71 1.51
C ARG A 166 13.36 -10.14 0.64
N GLN A 167 12.50 -9.31 1.23
CA GLN A 167 11.50 -8.58 0.49
C GLN A 167 12.13 -7.47 -0.35
N GLN A 168 11.62 -7.27 -1.55
CA GLN A 168 12.05 -6.22 -2.45
C GLN A 168 10.91 -5.23 -2.65
N ALA A 169 11.20 -3.94 -2.49
CA ALA A 169 10.24 -2.88 -2.75
C ALA A 169 10.59 -2.16 -4.06
N THR A 170 9.60 -2.02 -4.92
CA THR A 170 9.67 -1.24 -6.17
C THR A 170 8.75 -0.04 -6.01
N VAL A 171 9.35 1.15 -5.85
CA VAL A 171 8.59 2.41 -5.78
C VAL A 171 8.31 2.90 -7.20
N PHE A 172 7.04 3.08 -7.52
CA PHE A 172 6.64 3.61 -8.83
C PHE A 172 6.65 5.14 -8.83
N PHE A 173 6.11 5.76 -7.78
CA PHE A 173 6.14 7.20 -7.63
C PHE A 173 5.99 7.65 -6.17
N ASP A 174 6.45 8.87 -5.95
CA ASP A 174 6.10 9.75 -4.83
C ASP A 174 5.52 11.03 -5.42
N GLN A 175 4.24 11.30 -5.18
CA GLN A 175 3.60 12.50 -5.70
C GLN A 175 3.05 13.35 -4.56
N PRO A 176 3.42 14.65 -4.47
CA PRO A 176 2.80 15.57 -3.54
C PRO A 176 1.27 15.59 -3.72
N ILE A 177 0.57 15.73 -2.61
CA ILE A 177 -0.90 15.84 -2.59
C ILE A 177 -1.32 17.07 -1.80
N ASP A 178 -2.43 17.67 -2.22
CA ASP A 178 -3.11 18.74 -1.49
C ASP A 178 -4.29 18.15 -0.72
N LEU A 179 -4.54 18.61 0.51
CA LEU A 179 -5.63 18.10 1.37
C LEU A 179 -6.90 18.95 1.29
#